data_AF-A0A8C8HQD7-F1
#
_entry.id   AF-A0A8C8HQD7-F1
#
_cell.length_a   1.000
_cell.length_b   1.000
_cell.length_c   1.000
_cell.angle_alpha   90.00
_cell.angle_beta   90.00
_cell.angle_gamma   90.00
#
_symmetry.space_group_name_H-M   'P 1'
#
loop_
_entity.id
_entity.type
_entity.pdbx_description
1 polymer ?
#
loop_
_entity_poly.entity_id
_entity_poly.type
_entity_poly.pdbx_seq_one_letter_code
_entity_poly.pdbx_strand_id
1 'polypeptide(L)'
;MDNQGCPRCKTAKYRNQSLKRMVNVCGHTLCESCCGTPLRKTNFHMQLFKDPAIDKEVEICKKVLKITRDFDFSSLREYNDYLEQVEEIVYNLTNNLEVEGTKHIMEAYQRENRDIIQKNKAKLMREQEELLLLEELLLGGHQGNEHRRLEALQEEQRQLQGRRKSKQALLDNLVRHLDMNALMSPPSCWHQHKDRTAQLETQIEKQKQVVKPTIFSTGIPMGQTVSCIEEVLYSYQPINSHTYRTPVPELKLLGHIPAGAHAMGGCCYGDQ
;
A
#
# COMPACT_ATOMS: atom_id res chain seq x y z
N MET A 1 -7.13 -38.46 6.57
CA MET A 1 -7.25 -37.01 6.26
C MET A 1 -6.47 -36.66 4.98
N ASP A 2 -6.16 -37.62 4.09
CA ASP A 2 -4.99 -37.46 3.19
C ASP A 2 -5.26 -37.90 1.74
N ASN A 3 -6.34 -37.42 1.12
CA ASN A 3 -6.60 -37.74 -0.29
C ASN A 3 -6.88 -36.53 -1.19
N GLN A 4 -6.59 -35.30 -0.72
CA GLN A 4 -6.65 -34.10 -1.56
C GLN A 4 -5.39 -33.94 -2.43
N GLY A 5 -5.02 -34.98 -3.18
CA GLY A 5 -4.02 -34.92 -4.24
C GLY A 5 -4.69 -34.66 -5.59
N CYS A 6 -3.96 -34.14 -6.57
CA CYS A 6 -4.52 -34.10 -7.93
C CYS A 6 -4.80 -35.54 -8.41
N PRO A 7 -6.00 -35.85 -8.94
CA PRO A 7 -6.35 -37.21 -9.35
C PRO A 7 -5.48 -37.74 -10.51
N ARG A 8 -4.84 -36.84 -11.28
CA ARG A 8 -4.05 -37.19 -12.47
C ARG A 8 -2.57 -37.46 -12.15
N CYS A 9 -1.91 -36.51 -11.47
CA CYS A 9 -0.48 -36.62 -11.14
C CYS A 9 -0.22 -37.14 -9.72
N LYS A 10 -1.27 -37.27 -8.89
CA LYS A 10 -1.21 -37.64 -7.47
C LYS A 10 -0.33 -36.73 -6.62
N THR A 11 0.13 -35.61 -7.17
CA THR A 11 0.90 -34.60 -6.44
C THR A 11 -0.04 -33.88 -5.48
N ALA A 12 0.35 -33.86 -4.20
CA ALA A 12 -0.30 -33.09 -3.16
C ALA A 12 0.45 -31.77 -2.94
N LYS A 13 -0.26 -30.77 -2.38
CA LYS A 13 0.32 -29.46 -2.03
C LYS A 13 1.55 -29.57 -1.13
N TYR A 14 1.61 -30.58 -0.26
CA TYR A 14 2.76 -30.82 0.62
C TYR A 14 4.07 -31.08 -0.16
N ARG A 15 4.01 -31.71 -1.35
CA ARG A 15 5.20 -31.98 -2.17
C ARG A 15 5.66 -30.78 -2.97
N ASN A 16 4.74 -29.86 -3.29
CA ASN A 16 5.05 -28.64 -4.03
C ASN A 16 4.14 -27.50 -3.56
N GLN A 17 4.70 -26.60 -2.75
CA GLN A 17 3.98 -25.47 -2.17
C GLN A 17 3.51 -24.45 -3.23
N SER A 18 4.18 -24.39 -4.37
CA SER A 18 3.82 -23.50 -5.49
C SER A 18 2.72 -24.06 -6.39
N LEU A 19 2.24 -25.29 -6.13
CA LEU A 19 1.23 -25.94 -6.94
C LEU A 19 -0.13 -25.25 -6.79
N LYS A 20 -0.57 -24.58 -7.86
CA LYS A 20 -1.91 -24.04 -7.98
C LYS A 20 -2.91 -25.15 -8.29
N ARG A 21 -3.95 -25.25 -7.47
CA ARG A 21 -5.08 -26.16 -7.69
C ARG A 21 -6.23 -25.38 -8.29
N MET A 22 -6.87 -26.00 -9.27
CA MET A 22 -8.03 -25.48 -9.98
C MET A 22 -9.23 -26.39 -9.67
N VAL A 23 -10.42 -25.82 -9.54
CA VAL A 23 -11.68 -26.53 -9.36
C VAL A 23 -12.52 -26.39 -10.61
N ASN A 24 -13.19 -27.47 -11.04
CA ASN A 24 -14.12 -27.43 -12.15
C ASN A 24 -15.56 -27.15 -11.69
N VAL A 25 -16.49 -27.00 -12.64
CA VAL A 25 -17.93 -26.84 -12.38
C VAL A 25 -18.56 -27.97 -11.55
N CYS A 26 -17.96 -29.16 -11.55
CA CYS A 26 -18.44 -30.31 -10.78
C CYS A 26 -17.89 -30.35 -9.35
N GLY A 27 -16.96 -29.45 -8.96
CA GLY A 27 -16.32 -29.47 -7.64
C GLY A 27 -15.12 -30.42 -7.53
N HIS A 28 -14.54 -30.87 -8.64
CA HIS A 28 -13.33 -31.69 -8.62
C HIS A 28 -12.07 -30.83 -8.74
N THR A 29 -11.05 -31.14 -7.92
CA THR A 29 -9.77 -30.42 -7.90
C THR A 29 -8.75 -31.04 -8.87
N LEU A 30 -8.09 -30.20 -9.65
CA LEU A 30 -7.07 -30.57 -10.62
C LEU A 30 -5.86 -29.63 -10.50
N CYS A 31 -4.68 -30.11 -10.88
CA CYS A 31 -3.49 -29.26 -10.93
C CYS A 31 -3.47 -28.42 -12.21
N GLU A 32 -2.84 -27.24 -12.20
CA GLU A 32 -2.73 -26.37 -13.39
C GLU A 32 -2.15 -27.10 -14.61
N SER A 33 -1.12 -27.91 -14.43
CA SER A 33 -0.52 -28.71 -15.52
C SER A 33 -1.37 -29.92 -15.94
N CYS A 34 -2.37 -30.31 -15.13
CA CYS A 34 -3.18 -31.50 -15.32
C CYS A 34 -4.53 -31.22 -16.02
N CYS A 35 -4.88 -29.95 -16.25
CA CYS A 35 -6.19 -29.49 -16.74
C CYS A 35 -6.52 -29.84 -18.21
N GLY A 36 -5.70 -30.61 -18.90
CA GLY A 36 -5.86 -30.96 -20.33
C GLY A 36 -6.97 -31.97 -20.68
N THR A 37 -8.10 -31.95 -19.96
CA THR A 37 -9.35 -32.67 -20.30
C THR A 37 -10.17 -31.78 -21.25
N PRO A 38 -11.17 -32.31 -22.02
CA PRO A 38 -11.98 -31.53 -22.96
C PRO A 38 -13.03 -30.64 -22.25
N LEU A 39 -12.61 -29.94 -21.20
CA LEU A 39 -13.37 -28.90 -20.53
C LEU A 39 -12.74 -27.56 -20.88
N ARG A 40 -13.58 -26.56 -21.19
CA ARG A 40 -13.09 -25.21 -21.52
C ARG A 40 -12.28 -24.66 -20.35
N LYS A 41 -11.10 -24.09 -20.62
CA LYS A 41 -10.23 -23.47 -19.60
C LYS A 41 -10.97 -22.44 -18.74
N THR A 42 -11.97 -21.75 -19.31
CA THR A 42 -12.84 -20.78 -18.63
C THR A 42 -13.68 -21.37 -17.50
N ASN A 43 -13.93 -22.68 -17.51
CA ASN A 43 -14.76 -23.36 -16.51
C ASN A 43 -13.96 -23.85 -15.29
N PHE A 44 -12.66 -23.53 -15.25
CA PHE A 44 -11.79 -23.80 -14.12
C PHE A 44 -11.49 -22.49 -13.38
N HIS A 45 -11.58 -22.53 -12.05
CA HIS A 45 -11.22 -21.42 -11.18
C HIS A 45 -10.20 -21.88 -10.15
N MET A 46 -9.42 -20.95 -9.59
CA MET A 46 -8.44 -21.29 -8.55
C MET A 46 -9.16 -21.73 -7.27
N GLN A 47 -8.68 -22.83 -6.69
CA GLN A 47 -9.16 -23.33 -5.40
C GLN A 47 -8.66 -22.40 -4.28
N LEU A 48 -9.59 -21.76 -3.57
CA LEU A 48 -9.26 -20.92 -2.42
C LEU A 48 -9.39 -21.68 -1.11
N PHE A 49 -10.37 -22.58 -1.02
CA PHE A 49 -10.66 -23.34 0.19
C PHE A 49 -9.99 -24.72 0.17
N LYS A 50 -9.93 -25.38 1.33
CA LYS A 50 -9.45 -26.78 1.40
C LYS A 50 -10.50 -27.73 0.82
N ASP A 51 -11.76 -27.47 1.08
CA ASP A 51 -12.88 -28.26 0.59
C ASP A 51 -13.38 -27.70 -0.75
N PRO A 52 -13.34 -28.47 -1.85
CA PRO A 52 -13.84 -28.00 -3.13
C PRO A 52 -15.37 -27.90 -3.20
N ALA A 53 -16.12 -28.50 -2.27
CA ALA A 53 -17.56 -28.29 -2.17
C ALA A 53 -17.88 -26.84 -1.82
N ILE A 54 -17.10 -26.24 -0.91
CA ILE A 54 -17.23 -24.82 -0.53
C ILE A 54 -16.88 -23.92 -1.72
N ASP A 55 -15.82 -24.21 -2.46
CA ASP A 55 -15.49 -23.45 -3.68
C ASP A 55 -16.63 -23.52 -4.73
N LYS A 56 -17.24 -24.70 -4.90
CA LYS A 56 -18.41 -24.89 -5.79
C LYS A 56 -19.59 -24.03 -5.34
N GLU A 57 -19.94 -24.07 -4.06
CA GLU A 57 -21.04 -23.29 -3.48
C GLU A 57 -20.79 -21.79 -3.65
N VAL A 58 -19.60 -21.30 -3.30
CA VAL A 58 -19.23 -19.88 -3.44
C VAL A 58 -19.35 -19.40 -4.89
N GLU A 59 -18.93 -20.20 -5.87
CA GLU A 59 -19.09 -19.86 -7.28
C GLU A 59 -20.55 -19.84 -7.74
N ILE A 60 -21.38 -20.74 -7.22
CA ILE A 60 -22.83 -20.74 -7.48
C ILE A 60 -23.48 -19.51 -6.84
N CYS A 61 -23.18 -19.21 -5.56
CA CYS A 61 -23.66 -18.03 -4.86
C CYS A 61 -23.34 -16.75 -5.61
N LYS A 62 -22.10 -16.58 -6.10
CA LYS A 62 -21.71 -15.41 -6.91
C LYS A 62 -22.57 -15.28 -8.17
N LYS A 63 -22.88 -16.39 -8.85
CA LYS A 63 -23.70 -16.38 -10.06
C LYS A 63 -25.15 -16.02 -9.76
N VAL A 64 -25.74 -16.64 -8.73
CA VAL A 64 -27.13 -16.39 -8.33
C VAL A 64 -27.28 -14.96 -7.84
N LEU A 65 -26.44 -14.52 -6.91
CA LEU A 65 -26.48 -13.15 -6.39
C LEU A 65 -26.30 -12.12 -7.50
N LYS A 66 -25.42 -12.35 -8.48
CA LYS A 66 -25.26 -11.44 -9.62
C LYS A 66 -26.56 -11.21 -10.41
N ILE A 67 -27.45 -12.20 -10.42
CA ILE A 67 -28.75 -12.13 -11.10
C ILE A 67 -29.81 -11.51 -10.19
N THR A 68 -29.79 -11.85 -8.91
CA THR A 68 -30.85 -11.49 -7.95
C THR A 68 -30.58 -10.19 -7.19
N ARG A 69 -29.43 -9.53 -7.42
CA ARG A 69 -28.99 -8.34 -6.68
C ARG A 69 -29.96 -7.15 -6.75
N ASP A 70 -30.09 -6.51 -5.60
CA ASP A 70 -30.67 -5.19 -5.32
C ASP A 70 -32.17 -5.05 -5.64
N PHE A 71 -32.97 -5.43 -4.64
CA PHE A 71 -34.34 -4.98 -4.51
C PHE A 71 -34.46 -4.12 -3.26
N ASP A 72 -35.09 -2.96 -3.40
CA ASP A 72 -35.57 -2.18 -2.28
C ASP A 72 -36.86 -2.85 -1.78
N PHE A 73 -36.73 -3.74 -0.80
CA PHE A 73 -37.87 -4.42 -0.19
C PHE A 73 -38.63 -3.45 0.73
N SER A 74 -39.96 -3.49 0.66
CA SER A 74 -40.81 -2.62 1.50
C SER A 74 -40.91 -3.13 2.93
N SER A 75 -40.68 -4.44 3.15
CA SER A 75 -40.76 -5.09 4.46
C SER A 75 -39.61 -6.07 4.70
N LEU A 76 -39.23 -6.24 5.96
CA LEU A 76 -38.21 -7.22 6.37
C LEU A 76 -38.64 -8.66 6.05
N ARG A 77 -39.94 -8.94 6.07
CA ARG A 77 -40.47 -10.28 5.75
C ARG A 77 -40.20 -10.64 4.30
N GLU A 78 -40.50 -9.73 3.36
CA GLU A 78 -40.19 -9.94 1.94
C GLU A 78 -38.70 -10.15 1.70
N TYR A 79 -37.84 -9.41 2.41
CA TYR A 79 -36.40 -9.59 2.33
C TYR A 79 -35.96 -10.98 2.79
N ASN A 80 -36.49 -11.46 3.92
CA ASN A 80 -36.17 -12.79 4.43
C ASN A 80 -36.71 -13.91 3.52
N ASP A 81 -37.94 -13.77 3.02
CA ASP A 81 -38.54 -14.73 2.07
C ASP A 81 -37.73 -14.78 0.76
N TYR A 82 -37.16 -13.66 0.33
CA TYR A 82 -36.23 -13.60 -0.80
C TYR A 82 -34.90 -14.29 -0.49
N LEU A 83 -34.32 -14.08 0.69
CA LEU A 83 -33.06 -14.75 1.09
C LEU A 83 -33.23 -16.27 1.12
N GLU A 84 -34.34 -16.76 1.67
CA GLU A 84 -34.67 -18.19 1.69
C GLU A 84 -34.76 -18.77 0.27
N GLN A 85 -35.43 -18.07 -0.66
CA GLN A 85 -35.51 -18.49 -2.07
C GLN A 85 -34.12 -18.55 -2.74
N VAL A 86 -33.25 -17.58 -2.44
CA VAL A 86 -31.87 -17.57 -2.95
C VAL A 86 -31.08 -18.75 -2.37
N GLU A 87 -31.21 -19.04 -1.08
CA GLU A 87 -30.56 -20.18 -0.42
C GLU A 87 -31.06 -21.51 -0.99
N GLU A 88 -32.36 -21.66 -1.23
CA GLU A 88 -32.95 -22.85 -1.84
C GLU A 88 -32.39 -23.11 -3.25
N ILE A 89 -32.30 -22.05 -4.08
CA ILE A 89 -31.70 -22.12 -5.41
C ILE A 89 -30.23 -22.55 -5.32
N VAL A 90 -29.45 -21.94 -4.42
CA VAL A 90 -28.04 -22.27 -4.21
C VAL A 90 -27.88 -23.71 -3.76
N TYR A 91 -28.69 -24.16 -2.81
CA TYR A 91 -28.65 -25.50 -2.25
C TYR A 91 -28.95 -26.55 -3.34
N ASN A 92 -30.00 -26.33 -4.13
CA ASN A 92 -30.39 -27.22 -5.22
C ASN A 92 -29.28 -27.34 -6.28
N LEU A 93 -28.71 -26.21 -6.71
CA LEU A 93 -27.61 -26.20 -7.68
C LEU A 93 -26.30 -26.81 -7.13
N THR A 94 -26.01 -26.62 -5.84
CA THR A 94 -24.79 -27.14 -5.21
C THR A 94 -24.86 -28.66 -5.09
N ASN A 95 -26.01 -29.21 -4.70
CA ASN A 95 -26.22 -30.64 -4.55
C ASN A 95 -26.66 -31.35 -5.85
N ASN A 96 -26.86 -30.60 -6.93
CA ASN A 96 -27.42 -31.06 -8.20
C ASN A 96 -28.82 -31.69 -8.06
N LEU A 97 -29.63 -31.15 -7.15
CA LEU A 97 -31.04 -31.49 -7.00
C LEU A 97 -31.85 -30.62 -7.95
N GLU A 98 -32.77 -31.23 -8.69
CA GLU A 98 -33.75 -30.55 -9.56
C GLU A 98 -33.20 -29.39 -10.44
N VAL A 99 -31.99 -29.57 -10.97
CA VAL A 99 -31.23 -28.51 -11.65
C VAL A 99 -32.00 -27.84 -12.79
N GLU A 100 -32.80 -28.60 -13.55
CA GLU A 100 -33.60 -28.07 -14.65
C GLU A 100 -34.76 -27.19 -14.17
N GLY A 101 -35.44 -27.59 -13.09
CA GLY A 101 -36.52 -26.79 -12.48
C GLY A 101 -35.99 -25.49 -11.90
N THR A 102 -34.89 -25.57 -11.14
CA THR A 102 -34.24 -24.38 -10.57
C THR A 102 -33.73 -23.42 -11.65
N LYS A 103 -33.16 -23.94 -12.75
CA LYS A 103 -32.78 -23.09 -13.89
C LYS A 103 -33.98 -22.39 -14.51
N HIS A 104 -35.10 -23.09 -14.69
CA HIS A 104 -36.30 -22.48 -15.25
C HIS A 104 -36.83 -21.34 -14.36
N ILE A 105 -36.82 -21.51 -13.04
CA ILE A 105 -37.18 -20.46 -12.07
C ILE A 105 -36.22 -19.27 -12.20
N MET A 106 -34.90 -19.52 -12.29
CA MET A 106 -33.91 -18.46 -12.49
C MET A 106 -34.09 -17.72 -13.83
N GLU A 107 -34.43 -18.42 -14.90
CA GLU A 107 -34.67 -17.82 -16.22
C GLU A 107 -35.95 -16.99 -16.26
N ALA A 108 -37.02 -17.45 -15.60
CA ALA A 108 -38.24 -16.67 -15.42
C ALA A 108 -37.95 -15.37 -14.66
N TYR A 109 -37.23 -15.48 -13.54
CA TYR A 109 -36.81 -14.33 -12.75
C TYR A 109 -35.95 -13.34 -13.55
N GLN A 110 -34.97 -13.83 -14.32
CA GLN A 110 -34.16 -12.98 -15.20
C GLN A 110 -34.99 -12.25 -16.25
N ARG A 111 -36.01 -12.91 -16.80
CA ARG A 111 -36.86 -12.35 -17.84
C ARG A 111 -37.76 -11.24 -17.29
N GLU A 112 -38.35 -11.48 -16.12
CA GLU A 112 -39.23 -10.53 -15.43
C GLU A 112 -38.47 -9.31 -14.92
N ASN A 113 -37.24 -9.51 -14.42
CA ASN A 113 -36.43 -8.46 -13.79
C ASN A 113 -35.31 -7.90 -14.68
N ARG A 114 -35.38 -8.15 -15.99
CA ARG A 114 -34.31 -7.79 -16.94
C ARG A 114 -33.91 -6.31 -16.87
N ASP A 115 -34.90 -5.41 -16.79
CA ASP A 115 -34.66 -3.97 -16.80
C ASP A 115 -34.00 -3.48 -15.51
N ILE A 116 -34.37 -4.08 -14.37
CA ILE A 116 -33.78 -3.80 -13.05
C ILE A 116 -32.32 -4.26 -13.06
N ILE A 117 -32.07 -5.50 -13.52
CA ILE A 117 -30.73 -6.07 -13.63
C ILE A 117 -29.83 -5.19 -14.51
N GLN A 118 -30.35 -4.69 -15.65
CA GLN A 118 -29.58 -3.85 -16.56
C GLN A 118 -29.22 -2.49 -15.94
N LYS A 119 -30.16 -1.85 -15.23
CA LYS A 119 -29.91 -0.59 -14.49
C LYS A 119 -28.88 -0.79 -13.37
N ASN A 120 -29.02 -1.85 -12.59
CA ASN A 120 -28.10 -2.16 -11.48
C ASN A 120 -26.69 -2.44 -12.01
N LYS A 121 -26.57 -3.18 -13.12
CA LYS A 121 -25.28 -3.41 -13.79
C LYS A 121 -24.64 -2.10 -14.25
N ALA A 122 -25.41 -1.17 -14.82
CA ALA A 122 -24.88 0.13 -15.24
C ALA A 122 -24.43 0.99 -14.03
N LYS A 123 -25.14 0.92 -12.90
CA LYS A 123 -24.73 1.57 -11.65
C LYS A 123 -23.42 1.02 -11.12
N LEU A 124 -23.28 -0.31 -11.02
CA LEU A 124 -22.06 -0.97 -10.57
C LEU A 124 -20.85 -0.63 -11.46
N MET A 125 -21.03 -0.56 -12.78
CA MET A 125 -19.94 -0.18 -13.70
C MET A 125 -19.47 1.26 -13.46
N ARG A 126 -20.39 2.20 -13.18
CA ARG A 126 -20.03 3.59 -12.85
C ARG A 126 -19.29 3.67 -11.52
N GLU A 127 -19.77 2.98 -10.49
CA GLU A 127 -19.09 2.92 -9.19
C GLU A 127 -17.68 2.31 -9.30
N GLN A 128 -17.49 1.29 -10.14
CA GLN A 128 -16.17 0.72 -10.42
C GLN A 128 -15.25 1.70 -11.14
N GLU A 129 -15.77 2.46 -12.11
CA GLU A 129 -15.00 3.47 -12.82
C GLU A 129 -14.58 4.62 -11.89
N GLU A 130 -15.46 5.07 -11.00
CA GLU A 130 -15.15 6.06 -9.97
C GLU A 130 -14.05 5.58 -9.01
N LEU A 131 -14.08 4.31 -8.60
CA LEU A 131 -13.03 3.72 -7.76
C LEU A 131 -11.68 3.65 -8.49
N LEU A 132 -11.66 3.29 -9.77
CA LEU A 132 -10.44 3.27 -10.57
C LEU A 132 -9.84 4.67 -10.74
N LEU A 133 -10.71 5.66 -11.01
CA LEU A 133 -10.30 7.06 -11.09
C LEU A 133 -9.68 7.55 -9.77
N LEU A 134 -10.29 7.17 -8.63
CA LEU A 134 -9.78 7.51 -7.32
C LEU A 134 -8.40 6.86 -7.06
N GLU A 135 -8.21 5.60 -7.44
CA GLU A 135 -6.93 4.90 -7.33
C GLU A 135 -5.84 5.61 -8.17
N GLU A 136 -6.16 6.01 -9.39
CA GLU A 136 -5.24 6.76 -10.26
C GLU A 136 -4.82 8.11 -9.64
N LEU A 137 -5.77 8.86 -9.07
CA LEU A 137 -5.48 10.13 -8.39
C LEU A 137 -4.55 9.93 -7.18
N LEU A 138 -4.77 8.88 -6.39
CA LEU A 138 -3.91 8.56 -5.24
C LEU A 138 -2.50 8.18 -5.68
N LEU A 139 -2.36 7.40 -6.75
CA LEU A 139 -1.07 7.04 -7.34
C LEU A 139 -0.33 8.29 -7.86
N GLY A 140 -1.03 9.18 -8.56
CA GLY A 140 -0.47 10.45 -9.03
C GLY A 140 -0.01 11.34 -7.88
N GLY A 141 -0.80 11.42 -6.80
CA GLY A 141 -0.42 12.13 -5.57
C GLY A 141 0.83 11.55 -4.91
N HIS A 142 0.95 10.21 -4.85
CA HIS A 142 2.12 9.54 -4.31
C HIS A 142 3.39 9.84 -5.12
N GLN A 143 3.31 9.68 -6.45
CA GLN A 143 4.43 9.97 -7.35
C GLN A 143 4.86 11.45 -7.27
N GLY A 144 3.92 12.39 -7.23
CA GLY A 144 4.22 13.81 -7.07
C GLY A 144 4.93 14.13 -5.75
N ASN A 145 4.51 13.50 -4.64
CA ASN A 145 5.18 13.65 -3.36
C ASN A 145 6.59 13.07 -3.34
N GLU A 146 6.78 11.91 -3.97
CA GLU A 146 8.09 11.28 -4.10
C GLU A 146 9.04 12.15 -4.94
N HIS A 147 8.55 12.71 -6.06
CA HIS A 147 9.32 13.61 -6.90
C HIS A 147 9.80 14.86 -6.11
N ARG A 148 8.88 15.51 -5.37
CA ARG A 148 9.23 16.66 -4.51
C ARG A 148 10.28 16.31 -3.46
N ARG A 149 10.23 15.10 -2.89
CA ARG A 149 11.23 14.63 -1.92
C ARG A 149 12.61 14.47 -2.56
N LEU A 150 12.67 13.88 -3.75
CA LEU A 150 13.92 13.70 -4.49
C LEU A 150 14.54 15.05 -4.90
N GLU A 151 13.72 15.98 -5.39
CA GLU A 151 14.17 17.34 -5.73
C GLU A 151 14.74 18.07 -4.51
N ALA A 152 14.08 17.99 -3.36
CA ALA A 152 14.55 18.60 -2.12
C ALA A 152 15.91 18.02 -1.67
N LEU A 153 16.08 16.70 -1.75
CA LEU A 153 17.35 16.03 -1.44
C LEU A 153 18.47 16.45 -2.40
N GLN A 154 18.18 16.55 -3.69
CA GLN A 154 19.15 16.96 -4.71
C GLN A 154 19.57 18.43 -4.54
N GLU A 155 18.63 19.31 -4.20
CA GLU A 155 18.90 20.71 -3.87
C GLU A 155 19.77 20.83 -2.62
N GLU A 156 19.45 20.10 -1.55
CA GLU A 156 20.29 20.05 -0.34
C GLU A 156 21.72 19.59 -0.66
N GLN A 157 21.87 18.55 -1.49
CA GLN A 157 23.18 18.05 -1.89
C GLN A 157 23.97 19.10 -2.71
N ARG A 158 23.31 19.84 -3.62
CA ARG A 158 23.95 20.94 -4.37
C ARG A 158 24.39 22.06 -3.45
N GLN A 159 23.59 22.43 -2.45
CA GLN A 159 23.95 23.44 -1.46
C GLN A 159 25.15 23.00 -0.62
N LEU A 160 25.17 21.74 -0.15
CA LEU A 160 26.31 21.19 0.59
C LEU A 160 27.59 21.17 -0.26
N GLN A 161 27.50 20.77 -1.54
CA GLN A 161 28.65 20.83 -2.45
C GLN A 161 29.12 22.27 -2.71
N GLY A 162 28.20 23.23 -2.88
CA GLY A 162 28.52 24.64 -3.01
C GLY A 162 29.25 25.19 -1.77
N ARG A 163 28.78 24.85 -0.57
CA ARG A 163 29.44 25.20 0.70
C ARG A 163 30.84 24.58 0.80
N ARG A 164 31.01 23.31 0.40
CA ARG A 164 32.33 22.65 0.37
C ARG A 164 33.30 23.33 -0.59
N LYS A 165 32.86 23.62 -1.82
CA LYS A 165 33.68 24.33 -2.84
C LYS A 165 34.07 25.73 -2.39
N SER A 166 33.13 26.49 -1.81
CA SER A 166 33.40 27.82 -1.26
C SER A 166 34.43 27.76 -0.12
N LYS A 167 34.28 26.80 0.80
CA LYS A 167 35.27 26.55 1.87
C LYS A 167 36.64 26.18 1.30
N GLN A 168 36.71 25.33 0.28
CA GLN A 168 37.96 24.96 -0.40
C GLN A 168 38.62 26.16 -1.07
N ALA A 169 37.88 26.95 -1.85
CA ALA A 169 38.40 28.15 -2.50
C ALA A 169 38.92 29.18 -1.48
N LEU A 170 38.27 29.31 -0.33
CA LEU A 170 38.76 30.14 0.78
C LEU A 170 40.12 29.64 1.29
N LEU A 171 40.25 28.33 1.53
CA LEU A 171 41.49 27.72 1.99
C LEU A 171 42.60 27.88 0.93
N ASP A 172 42.32 27.63 -0.34
CA ASP A 172 43.30 27.76 -1.43
C ASP A 172 43.79 29.21 -1.59
N ASN A 173 42.91 30.20 -1.44
CA ASN A 173 43.31 31.61 -1.43
C ASN A 173 44.19 31.92 -0.22
N LEU A 174 43.84 31.44 0.97
CA LEU A 174 44.66 31.62 2.17
C LEU A 174 46.06 31.01 1.99
N VAL A 175 46.16 29.80 1.43
CA VAL A 175 47.44 29.14 1.12
C VAL A 175 48.22 29.92 0.08
N ARG A 176 47.59 30.37 -1.00
CA ARG A 176 48.24 31.18 -2.04
C ARG A 176 48.75 32.53 -1.50
N HIS A 177 48.04 33.11 -0.53
CA HIS A 177 48.49 34.31 0.18
C HIS A 177 49.60 34.03 1.19
N LEU A 178 49.68 32.82 1.76
CA LEU A 178 50.81 32.36 2.57
C LEU A 178 52.05 32.11 1.69
N ASP A 179 51.88 31.61 0.46
CA ASP A 179 52.97 31.41 -0.51
C ASP A 179 53.45 32.72 -1.17
N MET A 180 52.58 33.73 -1.31
CA MET A 180 52.94 35.08 -1.80
C MET A 180 53.35 36.06 -0.68
N ASN A 181 53.16 35.71 0.60
CA ASN A 181 53.60 36.53 1.73
C ASN A 181 54.80 35.94 2.46
N ALA A 182 55.95 36.11 1.80
CA ALA A 182 57.10 36.63 2.53
C ALA A 182 57.10 38.18 2.64
N LEU A 183 56.10 38.92 2.08
CA LEU A 183 56.17 40.39 1.97
C LEU A 183 54.91 41.26 2.28
N MET A 184 53.72 40.74 2.63
CA MET A 184 52.60 41.60 3.12
C MET A 184 52.02 41.17 4.47
N SER A 185 51.61 42.17 5.27
CA SER A 185 51.23 42.01 6.68
C SER A 185 49.88 41.27 6.87
N PRO A 186 49.81 40.20 7.70
CA PRO A 186 48.64 39.32 7.86
C PRO A 186 47.27 39.92 8.29
N PRO A 187 47.17 40.99 9.09
CA PRO A 187 45.89 41.41 9.66
C PRO A 187 44.90 42.10 8.68
N SER A 188 45.39 42.80 7.66
CA SER A 188 44.54 43.61 6.77
C SER A 188 43.81 42.77 5.72
N CYS A 189 44.42 41.70 5.22
CA CYS A 189 43.83 40.80 4.23
C CYS A 189 42.66 39.98 4.82
N TRP A 190 42.79 39.53 6.07
CA TRP A 190 41.74 38.81 6.80
C TRP A 190 40.49 39.67 7.05
N HIS A 191 40.68 40.96 7.36
CA HIS A 191 39.58 41.91 7.52
C HIS A 191 38.86 42.14 6.19
N GLN A 192 39.61 42.41 5.12
CA GLN A 192 39.04 42.62 3.79
C GLN A 192 38.29 41.39 3.26
N HIS A 193 38.75 40.19 3.60
CA HIS A 193 38.06 38.96 3.25
C HIS A 193 36.78 38.75 4.07
N LYS A 194 36.80 38.99 5.39
CA LYS A 194 35.58 38.95 6.22
C LYS A 194 34.51 39.91 5.70
N ASP A 195 34.92 41.13 5.35
CA ASP A 195 34.01 42.14 4.81
C ASP A 195 33.43 41.73 3.45
N ARG A 196 34.25 41.17 2.55
CA ARG A 196 33.76 40.61 1.27
C ARG A 196 32.81 39.43 1.46
N THR A 197 33.08 38.56 2.43
CA THR A 197 32.23 37.38 2.69
C THR A 197 30.87 37.82 3.26
N ALA A 198 30.87 38.77 4.21
CA ALA A 198 29.65 39.36 4.76
C ALA A 198 28.84 40.15 3.70
N GLN A 199 29.52 40.81 2.76
CA GLN A 199 28.87 41.49 1.62
C GLN A 199 28.24 40.48 0.64
N LEU A 200 28.88 39.35 0.38
CA LEU A 200 28.31 38.29 -0.45
C LEU A 200 27.14 37.58 0.24
N GLU A 201 27.22 37.34 1.55
CA GLU A 201 26.12 36.79 2.35
C GLU A 201 24.90 37.72 2.35
N THR A 202 25.11 39.04 2.48
CA THR A 202 24.01 40.02 2.38
C THR A 202 23.45 40.16 0.96
N GLN A 203 24.25 39.94 -0.08
CA GLN A 203 23.74 39.87 -1.47
C GLN A 203 22.94 38.58 -1.73
N ILE A 204 23.36 37.45 -1.17
CA ILE A 204 22.61 36.17 -1.22
C ILE A 204 21.30 36.30 -0.45
N GLU A 205 21.30 36.95 0.71
CA GLU A 205 20.09 37.19 1.51
C GLU A 205 19.11 38.15 0.79
N LYS A 206 19.62 39.17 0.10
CA LYS A 206 18.81 40.04 -0.77
C LYS A 206 18.25 39.30 -1.98
N GLN A 207 19.01 38.40 -2.62
CA GLN A 207 18.53 37.56 -3.72
C GLN A 207 17.47 36.54 -3.25
N LYS A 208 17.59 36.01 -2.03
CA LYS A 208 16.55 35.19 -1.38
C LYS A 208 15.27 35.96 -1.06
N GLN A 209 15.32 37.29 -0.92
CA GLN A 209 14.13 38.14 -0.77
C GLN A 209 13.46 38.47 -2.12
N VAL A 210 14.17 38.37 -3.25
CA VAL A 210 13.61 38.60 -4.60
C VAL A 210 12.88 37.36 -5.13
N VAL A 211 13.34 36.15 -4.76
CA VAL A 211 12.49 34.97 -4.85
C VAL A 211 11.47 35.11 -3.73
N LYS A 212 10.18 35.32 -4.06
CA LYS A 212 9.13 35.33 -3.03
C LYS A 212 9.38 34.12 -2.13
N PRO A 213 9.48 34.30 -0.79
CA PRO A 213 9.59 33.15 0.09
C PRO A 213 8.48 32.21 -0.32
N THR A 214 8.81 30.95 -0.60
CA THR A 214 7.80 29.90 -0.64
C THR A 214 7.27 29.87 0.78
N ILE A 215 6.22 30.65 1.00
CA ILE A 215 5.53 30.75 2.25
C ILE A 215 5.10 29.31 2.52
N PHE A 216 5.60 28.75 3.60
CA PHE A 216 4.91 27.67 4.27
C PHE A 216 3.56 28.26 4.71
N SER A 217 2.59 28.25 3.80
CA SER A 217 1.26 28.79 4.01
C SER A 217 0.37 27.71 4.61
N THR A 218 0.62 27.40 5.89
CA THR A 218 -0.50 27.13 6.81
C THR A 218 -0.84 28.45 7.48
N GLY A 219 -1.55 29.32 6.75
CA GLY A 219 -2.05 30.59 7.24
C GLY A 219 -3.49 30.76 6.79
N ILE A 220 -4.42 30.15 7.52
CA ILE A 220 -5.84 30.51 7.45
C ILE A 220 -5.95 31.92 8.06
N PRO A 221 -6.54 32.92 7.38
CA PRO A 221 -6.80 34.21 7.99
C PRO A 221 -7.81 34.01 9.13
N MET A 222 -7.34 34.18 10.37
CA MET A 222 -8.19 34.23 11.56
C MET A 222 -9.04 35.51 11.47
N GLY A 223 -10.33 35.37 11.19
CA GLY A 223 -11.27 36.50 11.18
C GLY A 223 -12.51 36.39 10.29
N GLN A 224 -12.71 35.29 9.56
CA GLN A 224 -13.97 35.06 8.83
C GLN A 224 -14.78 33.96 9.51
N THR A 225 -15.89 34.33 10.16
CA THR A 225 -16.95 33.38 10.52
C THR A 225 -17.65 32.95 9.25
N VAL A 226 -17.11 31.93 8.59
CA VAL A 226 -17.85 31.12 7.64
C VAL A 226 -18.48 29.99 8.43
N SER A 227 -19.81 29.97 8.49
CA SER A 227 -20.56 28.81 8.97
C SER A 227 -20.41 27.68 7.95
N CYS A 228 -19.29 26.95 8.01
CA CYS A 228 -19.16 25.68 7.32
C CYS A 228 -19.91 24.64 8.13
N ILE A 229 -21.05 24.22 7.60
CA ILE A 229 -21.74 23.03 8.08
C ILE A 229 -20.89 21.84 7.66
N GLU A 230 -20.07 21.33 8.58
CA GLU A 230 -19.41 20.03 8.43
C GLU A 230 -20.44 18.94 8.69
N GLU A 231 -21.15 18.50 7.64
CA GLU A 231 -21.79 17.19 7.67
C GLU A 231 -20.69 16.12 7.59
N VAL A 232 -20.29 15.61 8.76
CA VAL A 232 -19.38 14.47 8.88
C VAL A 232 -20.11 13.23 8.38
N LEU A 233 -19.94 12.90 7.10
CA LEU A 233 -20.64 11.76 6.48
C LEU A 233 -20.16 10.40 7.00
N TYR A 234 -18.92 10.28 7.52
CA TYR A 234 -18.45 9.08 8.22
C TYR A 234 -17.40 9.39 9.29
N SER A 235 -17.58 8.79 10.48
CA SER A 235 -16.59 8.77 11.56
C SER A 235 -15.89 7.41 11.56
N TYR A 236 -14.58 7.41 11.27
CA TYR A 236 -13.76 6.21 11.36
C TYR A 236 -13.30 5.99 12.81
N GLN A 237 -13.67 4.86 13.41
CA GLN A 237 -13.09 4.42 14.67
C GLN A 237 -12.00 3.36 14.41
N PRO A 238 -10.72 3.64 14.75
CA PRO A 238 -9.64 2.69 14.55
C PRO A 238 -9.80 1.49 15.48
N ILE A 239 -9.72 0.29 14.91
CA ILE A 239 -9.67 -0.97 15.67
C ILE A 239 -8.26 -1.11 16.26
N ASN A 240 -8.12 -0.82 17.55
CA ASN A 240 -6.89 -1.08 18.29
C ASN A 240 -6.74 -2.58 18.54
N SER A 241 -5.92 -3.24 17.71
CA SER A 241 -5.42 -4.58 18.00
C SER A 241 -4.03 -4.46 18.64
N HIS A 242 -3.95 -4.66 19.95
CA HIS A 242 -2.68 -4.76 20.65
C HIS A 242 -2.03 -6.10 20.31
N THR A 243 -1.11 -6.10 19.36
CA THR A 243 -0.16 -7.21 19.21
C THR A 243 0.97 -6.98 20.21
N TYR A 244 1.09 -7.85 21.21
CA TYR A 244 2.25 -7.86 22.12
C TYR A 244 3.48 -8.33 21.34
N ARG A 245 4.12 -7.40 20.64
CA ARG A 245 5.48 -7.59 20.13
C ARG A 245 6.44 -7.01 21.16
N THR A 246 7.45 -7.78 21.55
CA THR A 246 8.57 -7.29 22.34
C THR A 246 9.15 -6.05 21.65
N PRO A 247 9.34 -4.93 22.38
CA PRO A 247 9.77 -3.68 21.77
C PRO A 247 11.18 -3.82 21.20
N VAL A 248 11.38 -3.35 19.97
CA VAL A 248 12.71 -3.20 19.39
C VAL A 248 13.46 -2.16 20.24
N PRO A 249 14.68 -2.46 20.75
CA PRO A 249 15.42 -1.51 21.58
C PRO A 249 15.69 -0.20 20.82
N GLU A 250 15.40 0.95 21.46
CA GLU A 250 15.71 2.27 20.90
C GLU A 250 17.22 2.45 20.70
N LEU A 251 17.60 3.14 19.62
CA LEU A 251 18.98 3.40 19.21
C LEU A 251 19.86 4.04 20.31
N LYS A 252 19.24 4.69 21.30
CA LYS A 252 19.93 5.31 22.46
C LYS A 252 20.54 4.28 23.42
N LEU A 253 20.08 3.03 23.40
CA LEU A 253 20.59 1.94 24.26
C LEU A 253 21.82 1.24 23.66
N LEU A 254 22.20 1.54 22.42
CA LEU A 254 23.38 0.97 21.75
C LEU A 254 24.67 1.79 21.97
N GLY A 255 24.61 2.89 22.72
CA GLY A 255 25.68 3.89 22.83
C GLY A 255 26.65 3.77 24.01
N HIS A 256 26.48 2.80 24.92
CA HIS A 256 27.34 2.65 26.09
C HIS A 256 27.98 1.26 26.17
N ILE A 257 28.97 1.02 25.30
CA ILE A 257 30.00 0.00 25.55
C ILE A 257 31.20 0.77 26.11
N PRO A 258 31.54 0.65 27.40
CA PRO A 258 32.76 1.26 27.90
C PRO A 258 33.97 0.49 27.34
N ALA A 259 34.79 1.19 26.57
CA ALA A 259 36.14 0.77 26.25
C ALA A 259 36.99 0.81 27.53
N GLY A 260 37.54 -0.34 27.95
CA GLY A 260 38.63 -0.41 28.92
C GLY A 260 38.37 -1.28 30.15
N ALA A 261 38.77 -2.55 30.07
CA ALA A 261 39.19 -3.32 31.24
C ALA A 261 40.34 -4.26 30.83
N HIS A 262 41.47 -3.66 30.44
CA HIS A 262 42.77 -4.29 30.64
C HIS A 262 43.13 -4.11 32.11
N ALA A 263 42.99 -5.17 32.91
CA ALA A 263 43.69 -5.29 34.18
C ALA A 263 44.34 -6.68 34.22
N MET A 264 45.64 -6.66 33.99
CA MET A 264 46.57 -7.75 34.30
C MET A 264 46.63 -7.97 35.81
N GLY A 265 46.75 -9.24 36.22
CA GLY A 265 47.16 -9.68 37.55
C GLY A 265 46.27 -10.83 38.02
N GLY A 266 46.73 -12.05 38.27
CA GLY A 266 48.06 -12.64 38.24
C GLY A 266 47.90 -14.16 38.44
N CYS A 267 48.95 -14.90 38.08
CA CYS A 267 49.07 -16.34 38.30
C CYS A 267 48.74 -16.77 39.73
N CYS A 268 48.04 -17.90 39.86
CA CYS A 268 48.38 -18.96 40.83
C CYS A 268 47.95 -20.31 40.24
N TYR A 269 48.95 -21.19 40.07
CA TYR A 269 48.83 -22.63 39.86
C TYR A 269 48.16 -23.31 41.06
N GLY A 270 47.54 -24.47 40.81
CA GLY A 270 47.13 -25.41 41.86
C GLY A 270 46.39 -26.61 41.31
N ASP A 271 47.14 -27.69 41.07
CA ASP A 271 46.70 -29.02 40.64
C ASP A 271 45.67 -29.68 41.57
N GLN A 272 44.63 -30.29 40.98
CA GLN A 272 44.22 -31.71 41.10
C GLN A 272 42.81 -31.92 40.52
#